data_AF-A0A920BNE0-F1
#
_entry.id   AF-A0A920BNE0-F1
#
_cell.length_a   1.000
_cell.length_b   1.000
_cell.length_c   1.000
_cell.angle_alpha   90.00
_cell.angle_beta   90.00
_cell.angle_gamma   90.00
#
_symmetry.space_group_name_H-M   'P 1'
#
loop_
_entity.id
_entity.type
_entity.pdbx_description
1 polymer ?
#
loop_
_entity_poly.entity_id
_entity_poly.type
_entity_poly.pdbx_seq_one_letter_code
_entity_poly.pdbx_strand_id
1 'polypeptide(L)' 'MGVNRVGSGDGISYSGDSRLIDPLGDEVVVANSGATEIIVGEVSSSVVSEVRSQYPFLDDRRQ' A
#
# COMPACT_ATOMS: atom_id res chain seq x y z
N MET A 1 2.23 1.69 1.85
CA MET A 1 0.96 2.42 2.06
C MET A 1 0.88 3.53 1.02
N GLY A 2 -0.20 3.56 0.25
CA GLY A 2 -0.55 4.67 -0.63
C GLY A 2 -1.72 5.43 -0.04
N VAL A 3 -1.58 6.76 0.08
CA VAL A 3 -2.67 7.64 0.50
C VAL A 3 -2.90 8.65 -0.60
N ASN A 4 -4.15 8.76 -1.04
CA ASN A 4 -4.50 9.62 -2.16
C ASN A 4 -5.66 10.55 -1.81
N ARG A 5 -5.68 11.70 -2.48
CA ARG A 5 -6.74 12.70 -2.36
C ARG A 5 -8.04 12.16 -2.98
N VAL A 6 -9.17 12.60 -2.44
CA VAL A 6 -10.52 12.36 -2.99
C VAL A 6 -11.13 13.69 -3.42
N GLY A 7 -11.92 13.68 -4.49
CA GLY A 7 -12.67 14.86 -4.95
C GLY A 7 -11.98 15.56 -6.12
N SER A 8 -12.12 16.89 -6.23
CA SER A 8 -11.54 17.66 -7.33
C SER A 8 -10.62 18.77 -6.83
N GLY A 9 -9.63 19.13 -7.65
CA GLY A 9 -8.69 20.23 -7.39
C GLY A 9 -7.90 20.55 -8.64
N ASP A 10 -7.72 21.85 -8.93
CA ASP A 10 -7.01 22.36 -10.12
C ASP A 10 -7.52 21.77 -11.46
N GLY A 11 -8.84 21.53 -11.55
CA GLY A 11 -9.45 20.94 -12.74
C GLY A 11 -9.22 19.43 -12.90
N ILE A 12 -8.58 18.78 -11.93
CA ILE A 12 -8.32 17.33 -11.92
C ILE A 12 -9.28 16.65 -10.93
N SER A 13 -9.82 15.50 -11.33
CA SER A 13 -10.60 14.60 -10.46
C SER A 13 -9.68 13.54 -9.87
N TYR A 14 -9.72 13.40 -8.55
CA TYR A 14 -8.97 12.43 -7.77
C TYR A 14 -9.89 11.32 -7.28
N SER A 15 -9.52 10.07 -7.58
CA SER A 15 -10.33 8.90 -7.25
C SER A 15 -10.24 8.47 -5.79
N GLY A 16 -9.31 9.02 -5.00
CA GLY A 16 -8.94 8.39 -3.74
C GLY A 16 -8.23 7.07 -4.01
N ASP A 17 -8.83 5.96 -3.60
CA ASP A 17 -8.24 4.62 -3.70
C ASP A 17 -6.96 4.45 -2.87
N SER A 18 -6.93 5.04 -1.67
CA SER A 18 -5.89 4.75 -0.68
C SER A 18 -5.85 3.24 -0.37
N ARG A 19 -4.64 2.70 -0.13
CA ARG A 19 -4.39 1.27 0.06
C ARG A 19 -3.25 1.01 1.03
N LEU A 20 -3.40 -0.03 1.85
CA LEU A 20 -2.28 -0.70 2.51
C LEU A 20 -2.11 -2.07 1.86
N ILE A 21 -0.92 -2.31 1.33
CA ILE A 21 -0.53 -3.54 0.65
C ILE A 21 0.65 -4.15 1.40
N ASP A 22 0.67 -5.47 1.53
CA ASP A 22 1.75 -6.20 2.17
C ASP A 22 2.95 -6.45 1.23
N PRO A 23 4.05 -7.05 1.70
CA PRO A 23 5.23 -7.31 0.87
C PRO A 23 5.03 -8.31 -0.28
N LEU A 24 4.02 -9.17 -0.22
CA LEU A 24 3.68 -10.13 -1.28
C LEU A 24 2.70 -9.54 -2.31
N GLY A 25 2.14 -8.36 -2.02
CA GLY A 25 1.21 -7.67 -2.91
C GLY A 25 -0.25 -7.79 -2.50
N ASP A 26 -0.54 -8.40 -1.35
CA ASP A 26 -1.91 -8.61 -0.87
C ASP A 26 -2.48 -7.34 -0.23
N GLU A 27 -3.77 -7.09 -0.45
CA GLU A 27 -4.48 -5.94 0.12
C GLU A 27 -4.77 -6.16 1.62
N VAL A 28 -4.14 -5.36 2.49
CA VAL A 28 -4.39 -5.39 3.95
C VAL A 28 -5.62 -4.56 4.31
N VAL A 29 -5.76 -3.38 3.70
CA VAL A 29 -6.97 -2.56 3.81
C VAL A 29 -7.12 -1.67 2.58
N VAL A 30 -8.38 -1.51 2.13
CA VAL A 30 -8.74 -0.75 0.94
C VAL A 30 -9.73 0.35 1.25
N ALA A 31 -9.48 1.54 0.69
CA ALA A 31 -10.46 2.61 0.63
C ALA A 31 -11.47 2.37 -0.49
N ASN A 32 -12.72 2.71 -0.24
CA ASN A 32 -13.77 2.86 -1.22
C ASN A 32 -13.43 3.97 -2.21
N SER A 33 -13.64 3.70 -3.50
CA SER A 33 -13.35 4.68 -4.55
C SER A 33 -14.24 5.91 -4.41
N GLY A 34 -13.64 7.10 -4.50
CA GLY A 34 -14.31 8.39 -4.37
C GLY A 34 -14.81 8.72 -2.96
N ALA A 35 -14.54 7.89 -1.95
CA ALA A 35 -15.00 8.12 -0.58
C ALA A 35 -13.97 8.88 0.26
N THR A 36 -14.39 9.96 0.92
CA THR A 36 -13.58 10.59 1.96
C THR A 36 -13.73 9.78 3.25
N GLU A 37 -12.70 9.05 3.63
CA GLU A 37 -12.77 8.14 4.78
C GLU A 37 -11.41 7.94 5.47
N ILE A 38 -11.46 7.30 6.63
CA ILE A 38 -10.29 6.81 7.35
C ILE A 38 -10.30 5.29 7.24
N ILE A 39 -9.24 4.74 6.63
CA ILE A 39 -8.97 3.31 6.65
C ILE A 39 -7.87 3.01 7.68
N VAL A 40 -8.01 1.88 8.39
CA VAL A 40 -7.06 1.45 9.42
C VAL A 40 -6.63 0.04 9.09
N GLY A 41 -5.32 -0.20 9.12
CA GLY A 41 -4.74 -1.53 8.93
C GLY A 41 -3.52 -1.69 9.84
N GLU A 42 -3.28 -2.92 10.27
CA GLU A 42 -2.14 -3.26 11.13
C GLU A 42 -0.89 -3.54 10.29
N VAL A 43 0.27 -3.16 10.83
CA VAL A 43 1.57 -3.43 10.20
C VAL A 43 2.50 -4.06 11.21
N SER A 44 3.22 -5.09 10.77
CA SER A 44 4.28 -5.73 11.56
C SER A 44 5.57 -5.86 10.75
N SER A 45 6.70 -5.51 11.36
CA SER A 45 8.02 -5.71 10.77
C SER A 45 8.39 -7.19 10.63
N SER A 46 7.75 -8.08 11.39
CA SER A 46 7.98 -9.53 11.28
C SER A 46 7.61 -10.06 9.91
N VAL A 47 6.49 -9.59 9.33
CA VAL A 47 6.01 -10.00 7.99
C VAL A 47 7.05 -9.67 6.92
N VAL A 48 7.62 -8.46 6.96
CA VAL A 48 8.68 -8.05 6.02
C VAL A 48 9.93 -8.91 6.17
N SER A 49 10.30 -9.21 7.42
CA SER A 49 11.49 -10.01 7.74
C SER A 49 11.34 -11.44 7.24
N GLU A 50 10.18 -12.04 7.45
CA GLU A 50 9.83 -13.38 6.99
C GLU A 50 9.85 -13.47 5.46
N VAL A 51 9.14 -12.56 4.77
CA VAL A 51 9.08 -12.55 3.30
C VAL A 51 10.47 -12.40 2.68
N ARG A 52 11.32 -11.52 3.22
CA ARG A 52 12.70 -11.36 2.72
C ARG A 52 13.57 -12.58 2.98
N SER A 53 13.36 -13.28 4.09
CA SER A 53 14.06 -14.53 4.38
C SER A 53 13.62 -15.68 3.47
N GLN A 54 12.34 -15.73 3.10
CA GLN A 54 11.79 -16.73 2.19
C GLN A 54 12.18 -16.46 0.72
N TYR A 55 12.25 -15.18 0.35
CA TYR A 55 12.54 -14.73 -1.01
C TYR A 55 13.70 -13.70 -1.03
N PRO A 56 14.97 -14.13 -0.88
CA PRO A 56 16.13 -13.24 -0.74
C PRO A 56 16.62 -12.65 -2.08
N PHE A 57 15.71 -12.21 -2.96
CA PHE A 57 16.04 -11.70 -4.31
C PHE A 57 16.95 -10.47 -4.31
N LEU A 58 17.09 -9.77 -3.18
CA LEU A 58 18.04 -8.66 -3.04
C LEU A 58 19.49 -9.12 -3.03
N ASP A 59 19.77 -10.36 -2.60
CA ASP A 59 21.11 -10.93 -2.58
C ASP A 59 21.61 -11.26 -4.00
N ASP A 60 20.67 -11.46 -4.93
CA ASP A 60 20.97 -11.71 -6.35
C ASP A 60 21.38 -10.43 -7.10
N ARG A 61 21.23 -9.25 -6.49
CA ARG A 61 21.51 -7.97 -7.11
C ARG A 61 23.02 -7.70 -7.15
N ARG A 62 23.62 -7.85 -8.34
CA ARG A 62 25.00 -7.39 -8.60
C ARG A 62 25.01 -5.85 -8.67
N GLN A 63 25.85 -5.21 -7.84
CA GLN A 63 26.10 -3.77 -7.90
C GLN A 63 26.85 -3.40 -9.18
#